data_AF-A0A1Y3SC92-F1
#
_entry.id   AF-A0A1Y3SC92-F1
#
_cell.length_a   1.000
_cell.length_b   1.000
_cell.length_c   1.000
_cell.angle_alpha   90.00
_cell.angle_beta   90.00
_cell.angle_gamma   90.00
#
_symmetry.space_group_name_H-M   'P 1'
#
loop_
_entity.id
_entity.type
_entity.pdbx_description
1 polymer ?
#
loop_
_entity_poly.entity_id
_entity_poly.type
_entity_poly.pdbx_seq_one_letter_code
_entity_poly.pdbx_strand_id
1 'polypeptide(L)'
;MKREVKLYNILLPIWILYFFPQVWFITLPGNLIIDCGVLLITLAVLKHTGKKAVLKQLWWKFWLLGFLADFMGALFLFGFWYLSLLPDPVGSWVDQVLSAAFLNPFRTLSGFLYTLSGVAIVGVCIYFFDKRAMRSCALLDERQRHIIALTMAIVTAPWTFLIPLYAY
;
A
#
# COMPACT_ATOMS: atom_id res chain seq x y z
N MET A 1 22.81 -16.71 -25.28
CA MET A 1 21.51 -16.03 -25.03
C MET A 1 21.66 -15.18 -23.79
N LYS A 2 21.49 -13.85 -23.90
CA LYS A 2 21.56 -12.93 -22.76
C LYS A 2 20.38 -13.25 -21.83
N ARG A 3 20.66 -13.64 -20.58
CA ARG A 3 19.63 -13.70 -19.54
C ARG A 3 19.20 -12.26 -19.27
N GLU A 4 18.08 -11.86 -19.84
CA GLU A 4 17.34 -10.71 -19.33
C GLU A 4 16.85 -11.11 -17.94
N VAL A 5 17.58 -10.68 -16.91
CA VAL A 5 17.07 -10.70 -15.55
C VAL A 5 15.99 -9.64 -15.50
N LYS A 6 14.78 -10.07 -15.88
CA LYS A 6 13.55 -9.33 -15.73
C LYS A 6 13.38 -9.04 -14.23
N LEU A 7 13.77 -7.84 -13.81
CA LEU A 7 13.57 -7.25 -12.48
C LEU A 7 12.07 -7.02 -12.19
N TYR A 8 11.27 -8.05 -12.38
CA TYR A 8 9.89 -8.08 -11.91
C TYR A 8 9.98 -8.47 -10.44
N ASN A 9 9.25 -7.77 -9.57
CA ASN A 9 9.10 -8.06 -8.13
C ASN A 9 10.04 -7.34 -7.15
N ILE A 10 10.22 -6.03 -7.29
CA ILE A 10 10.79 -5.26 -6.16
C ILE A 10 9.71 -4.77 -5.17
N LEU A 11 8.42 -4.79 -5.53
CA LEU A 11 7.31 -4.45 -4.62
C LEU A 11 6.21 -5.50 -4.70
N LEU A 12 6.44 -6.60 -3.99
CA LEU A 12 5.54 -7.74 -3.92
C LEU A 12 4.28 -7.43 -3.10
N PRO A 13 3.11 -8.01 -3.45
CA PRO A 13 1.90 -7.87 -2.65
C PRO A 13 2.12 -8.37 -1.22
N ILE A 14 1.61 -7.63 -0.22
CA ILE A 14 1.76 -7.96 1.22
C ILE A 14 1.32 -9.40 1.53
N TRP A 15 0.45 -10.01 0.74
CA TRP A 15 0.01 -11.39 0.88
C TRP A 15 1.05 -12.45 0.58
N ILE A 16 2.01 -12.16 -0.31
CA ILE A 16 3.09 -13.10 -0.61
C ILE A 16 3.98 -13.31 0.60
N LEU A 17 3.97 -12.36 1.56
CA LEU A 17 4.71 -12.43 2.81
C LEU A 17 4.28 -13.64 3.64
N TYR A 18 3.01 -14.09 3.54
CA TYR A 18 2.56 -15.30 4.23
C TYR A 18 3.14 -16.58 3.60
N PHE A 19 3.23 -16.62 2.27
CA PHE A 19 3.71 -17.81 1.54
C PHE A 19 5.23 -17.87 1.40
N PHE A 20 5.91 -16.72 1.45
CA PHE A 20 7.35 -16.60 1.26
C PHE A 20 7.96 -15.65 2.31
N PRO A 21 8.19 -16.13 3.54
CA PRO A 21 8.76 -15.31 4.62
C PRO A 21 10.15 -14.75 4.28
N GLN A 22 10.90 -15.39 3.38
CA GLN A 22 12.17 -14.88 2.85
C GLN A 22 12.05 -13.50 2.18
N VAL A 23 10.88 -13.12 1.67
CA VAL A 23 10.67 -11.82 1.02
C VAL A 23 10.61 -10.69 2.05
N TRP A 24 10.36 -10.99 3.32
CA TRP A 24 10.31 -10.00 4.40
C TRP A 24 11.62 -9.20 4.49
N PHE A 25 12.75 -9.85 4.22
CA PHE A 25 14.07 -9.21 4.24
C PHE A 25 14.24 -8.13 3.16
N ILE A 26 13.36 -8.10 2.14
CA ILE A 26 13.41 -7.10 1.07
C ILE A 26 12.25 -6.11 1.24
N THR A 27 11.03 -6.58 1.47
CA THR A 27 9.84 -5.70 1.56
C THR A 27 9.83 -4.83 2.80
N LEU A 28 10.19 -5.38 3.97
CA LEU A 28 10.20 -4.63 5.23
C LEU A 28 11.16 -3.43 5.19
N PRO A 29 12.44 -3.59 4.81
CA PRO A 29 13.35 -2.46 4.69
C PRO A 29 13.02 -1.58 3.48
N GLY A 30 12.56 -2.16 2.35
CA GLY A 30 12.15 -1.39 1.18
C GLY A 30 11.02 -0.41 1.49
N ASN A 31 9.96 -0.88 2.16
CA ASN A 31 8.84 -0.04 2.58
C ASN A 31 9.30 1.05 3.57
N LEU A 32 10.13 0.68 4.55
CA LEU A 32 10.69 1.65 5.50
C LEU A 32 11.48 2.78 4.82
N ILE A 33 12.29 2.44 3.81
CA ILE A 33 13.09 3.42 3.06
C ILE A 33 12.16 4.37 2.30
N ILE A 34 11.10 3.84 1.67
CA ILE A 34 10.10 4.65 0.95
C ILE A 34 9.39 5.58 1.91
N ASP A 35 8.84 5.08 3.02
CA ASP A 35 8.14 5.89 4.03
C ASP A 35 9.02 7.02 4.58
N CYS A 36 10.28 6.69 4.92
CA CYS A 36 11.24 7.69 5.40
C CYS A 36 11.57 8.71 4.32
N GLY A 37 11.74 8.27 3.07
CA GLY A 37 12.00 9.12 1.91
C GLY A 37 10.85 10.10 1.66
N VAL A 38 9.61 9.61 1.60
CA VAL A 38 8.41 10.42 1.39
C VAL A 38 8.23 11.43 2.52
N LEU A 39 8.42 11.03 3.78
CA LEU A 39 8.36 11.95 4.92
C LEU A 39 9.42 13.05 4.82
N LEU A 40 10.68 12.69 4.54
CA LEU A 40 11.77 13.66 4.43
C LEU A 40 11.56 14.64 3.26
N ILE A 41 11.10 14.15 2.11
CA ILE A 41 10.78 14.99 0.95
C ILE A 41 9.63 15.94 1.31
N THR A 42 8.57 15.42 1.93
CA THR A 42 7.42 16.25 2.34
C THR A 42 7.83 17.34 3.32
N LEU A 43 8.66 17.01 4.32
CA LEU A 43 9.19 17.98 5.28
C LEU A 43 10.14 19.00 4.63
N ALA A 44 10.92 18.58 3.63
CA ALA A 44 11.78 19.47 2.86
C ALA A 44 10.96 20.47 2.02
N VAL A 45 9.89 20.01 1.37
CA VAL A 45 8.94 20.86 0.63
C VAL A 45 8.25 21.85 1.57
N LEU A 46 7.90 21.41 2.79
CA LEU A 46 7.35 22.26 3.85
C LEU A 46 8.40 23.18 4.52
N LYS A 47 9.67 23.13 4.10
CA LYS A 47 10.80 23.89 4.66
C LYS A 47 10.95 23.73 6.18
N HIS A 48 10.61 22.55 6.71
CA HIS A 48 10.67 22.29 8.14
C HIS A 48 12.13 22.07 8.61
N THR A 49 12.58 22.87 9.57
CA THR A 49 13.96 22.87 10.08
C THR A 49 14.30 21.62 10.90
N GLY A 50 13.32 21.03 11.59
CA GLY A 50 13.45 19.87 12.47
C GLY A 50 13.30 18.49 11.82
N LYS A 51 13.50 18.35 10.50
CA LYS A 51 13.13 17.13 9.75
C LYS A 51 13.68 15.81 10.30
N LYS A 52 14.93 15.81 10.80
CA LYS A 52 15.56 14.60 11.40
C LYS A 52 14.93 14.22 12.74
N ALA A 53 14.53 15.22 13.55
CA ALA A 53 13.88 14.98 14.84
C ALA A 53 12.48 14.40 14.64
N VAL A 54 11.72 14.96 13.70
CA VAL A 54 10.41 14.43 13.29
C VAL A 54 10.53 13.00 12.79
N LEU A 55 11.47 12.73 11.88
CA LEU A 55 11.72 11.37 11.37
C LEU A 55 12.04 10.40 12.50
N LYS A 56 12.98 10.74 13.40
CA LYS A 56 13.39 9.87 14.52
C LYS A 56 12.23 9.53 15.47
N GLN A 57 11.25 10.42 15.60
CA GLN A 57 10.07 10.19 16.44
C GLN A 57 8.98 9.37 15.74
N LEU A 58 8.85 9.49 14.41
CA LEU A 58 7.71 8.96 13.66
C LEU A 58 8.03 7.72 12.81
N TRP A 59 9.29 7.47 12.44
CA TRP A 59 9.66 6.42 11.48
C TRP A 59 9.07 5.04 11.82
N TRP A 60 9.21 4.60 13.08
CA TRP A 60 8.68 3.31 13.52
C TRP A 60 7.16 3.28 13.54
N LYS A 61 6.50 4.41 13.85
CA LYS A 61 5.04 4.51 13.89
C LYS A 61 4.46 4.43 12.49
N PHE A 62 5.01 5.18 11.53
CA PHE A 62 4.57 5.15 10.14
C PHE A 62 4.78 3.77 9.53
N TRP A 63 5.94 3.16 9.77
CA TRP A 63 6.21 1.81 9.32
C TRP A 63 5.19 0.80 9.87
N LEU A 64 4.97 0.76 11.18
CA LEU A 64 4.04 -0.19 11.80
C LEU A 64 2.57 0.05 11.36
N LEU A 65 2.18 1.31 11.25
CA LEU A 65 0.81 1.69 10.83
C LEU A 65 0.58 1.45 9.34
N GLY A 66 1.61 1.63 8.50
CA GLY A 66 1.60 1.24 7.09
C GLY A 66 1.32 -0.25 6.96
N PHE A 67 2.05 -1.11 7.69
CA PHE A 67 1.76 -2.55 7.70
C PHE A 67 0.37 -2.89 8.19
N LEU A 68 -0.15 -2.17 9.18
CA LEU A 68 -1.51 -2.36 9.65
C LEU A 68 -2.54 -1.96 8.58
N ALA A 69 -2.31 -0.85 7.87
CA ALA A 69 -3.18 -0.41 6.77
C ALA A 69 -3.15 -1.41 5.62
N ASP A 70 -1.97 -1.90 5.26
CA ASP A 70 -1.79 -2.96 4.28
C ASP A 70 -2.56 -4.21 4.69
N PHE A 71 -2.43 -4.66 5.94
CA PHE A 71 -3.19 -5.80 6.47
C PHE A 71 -4.70 -5.61 6.39
N MET A 72 -5.21 -4.39 6.55
CA MET A 72 -6.64 -4.09 6.44
C MET A 72 -7.13 -4.14 4.98
N GLY A 73 -6.41 -3.50 4.05
CA GLY A 73 -6.77 -3.57 2.62
C GLY A 73 -6.62 -4.99 2.07
N ALA A 74 -5.64 -5.70 2.60
CA ALA A 74 -5.50 -7.11 2.42
C ALA A 74 -6.80 -7.82 2.93
N LEU A 75 -7.15 -7.75 4.21
CA LEU A 75 -8.34 -8.43 4.74
C LEU A 75 -9.61 -8.17 3.91
N PHE A 76 -9.77 -6.94 3.40
CA PHE A 76 -10.82 -6.59 2.43
C PHE A 76 -10.74 -7.41 1.12
N LEU A 77 -9.58 -7.47 0.48
CA LEU A 77 -9.40 -8.22 -0.77
C LEU A 77 -9.65 -9.73 -0.57
N PHE A 78 -9.07 -10.37 0.46
CA PHE A 78 -9.36 -11.79 0.72
C PHE A 78 -10.78 -12.04 1.21
N GLY A 79 -11.40 -11.09 1.90
CA GLY A 79 -12.81 -11.17 2.29
C GLY A 79 -13.73 -11.35 1.08
N PHE A 80 -13.45 -10.62 -0.01
CA PHE A 80 -14.20 -10.74 -1.26
C PHE A 80 -14.02 -12.10 -1.94
N TRP A 81 -12.86 -12.75 -1.78
CA TRP A 81 -12.62 -14.10 -2.30
C TRP A 81 -13.59 -15.15 -1.73
N TYR A 82 -14.02 -15.03 -0.47
CA TYR A 82 -15.01 -15.96 0.09
C TYR A 82 -16.35 -15.95 -0.65
N LEU A 83 -16.70 -14.86 -1.34
CA LEU A 83 -17.92 -14.79 -2.13
C LEU A 83 -17.86 -15.67 -3.38
N SER A 84 -16.67 -16.06 -3.86
CA SER A 84 -16.55 -17.00 -4.99
C SER A 84 -16.97 -18.42 -4.63
N LEU A 85 -16.99 -18.76 -3.33
CA LEU A 85 -17.45 -20.07 -2.85
C LEU A 85 -18.98 -20.22 -2.87
N LEU A 86 -19.72 -19.14 -3.15
CA LEU A 86 -21.18 -19.18 -3.24
C LEU A 86 -21.65 -19.84 -4.55
N PRO A 87 -22.86 -20.42 -4.59
CA PRO A 87 -23.42 -20.99 -5.81
C PRO A 87 -23.57 -19.97 -6.94
N ASP A 88 -23.69 -20.48 -8.16
CA ASP A 88 -23.99 -19.66 -9.33
C ASP A 88 -25.32 -18.91 -9.19
N PRO A 89 -25.41 -17.69 -9.74
CA PRO A 89 -24.41 -17.00 -10.58
C PRO A 89 -23.38 -16.15 -9.80
N VAL A 90 -23.46 -16.13 -8.47
CA VAL A 90 -22.64 -15.23 -7.65
C VAL A 90 -21.17 -15.65 -7.67
N GLY A 91 -20.89 -16.95 -7.49
CA GLY A 91 -19.53 -17.48 -7.47
C GLY A 91 -18.75 -17.19 -8.75
N SER A 92 -19.33 -17.55 -9.90
CA SER A 92 -18.71 -17.36 -11.21
C SER A 92 -18.48 -15.89 -11.59
N TRP A 93 -19.36 -14.97 -11.19
CA TRP A 93 -19.13 -13.53 -11.39
C TRP A 93 -17.95 -13.03 -10.55
N VAL A 94 -17.87 -13.43 -9.27
CA VAL A 94 -16.78 -13.04 -8.37
C VAL A 94 -15.43 -13.57 -8.87
N ASP A 95 -15.38 -14.82 -9.33
CA ASP A 95 -14.16 -15.40 -9.91
C ASP A 95 -13.66 -14.62 -11.14
N GLN A 96 -14.56 -14.11 -11.98
CA GLN A 96 -14.19 -13.26 -13.11
C GLN A 96 -13.59 -11.91 -12.66
N VAL A 97 -14.17 -11.30 -11.62
CA VAL A 97 -13.63 -10.05 -11.03
C VAL A 97 -12.24 -10.30 -10.43
N LEU A 98 -12.09 -11.37 -9.65
CA LEU A 98 -10.83 -11.73 -9.00
C LEU A 98 -9.75 -12.08 -10.03
N SER A 99 -10.06 -12.91 -11.01
CA SER A 99 -9.10 -13.26 -12.07
C SER A 99 -8.63 -12.03 -12.85
N ALA A 100 -9.52 -11.09 -13.17
CA ALA A 100 -9.15 -9.81 -13.76
C ALA A 100 -8.25 -9.01 -12.81
N ALA A 101 -8.64 -8.86 -11.54
CA ALA A 101 -7.88 -8.12 -10.55
C ALA A 101 -6.45 -8.66 -10.33
N PHE A 102 -6.25 -9.98 -10.37
CA PHE A 102 -4.94 -10.60 -10.19
C PHE A 102 -4.07 -10.58 -11.46
N LEU A 103 -4.65 -10.80 -12.64
CA LEU A 103 -3.87 -10.94 -13.88
C LEU A 103 -3.64 -9.59 -14.58
N ASN A 104 -4.71 -8.83 -14.75
CA ASN A 104 -4.71 -7.53 -15.39
C ASN A 104 -5.95 -6.74 -14.95
N PRO A 105 -5.81 -5.87 -13.92
CA PRO A 105 -6.93 -5.08 -13.41
C PRO A 105 -7.65 -4.27 -14.48
N PHE A 106 -6.94 -3.83 -15.53
CA PHE A 106 -7.50 -3.02 -16.61
C PHE A 106 -8.31 -3.84 -17.64
N ARG A 107 -8.34 -5.17 -17.54
CA ARG A 107 -9.06 -6.04 -18.48
C ARG A 107 -10.57 -5.86 -18.38
N THR A 108 -11.08 -5.64 -17.17
CA THR A 108 -12.52 -5.43 -16.93
C THR A 108 -12.72 -4.26 -15.99
N LEU A 109 -13.81 -3.52 -16.17
CA LEU A 109 -14.13 -2.40 -15.29
C LEU A 109 -14.31 -2.86 -13.84
N SER A 110 -14.92 -4.02 -13.63
CA SER A 110 -15.12 -4.59 -12.30
C SER A 110 -13.82 -4.99 -11.62
N GLY A 111 -12.88 -5.62 -12.33
CA GLY A 111 -11.55 -5.94 -11.82
C GLY A 111 -10.77 -4.67 -11.45
N PHE A 112 -10.81 -3.65 -12.31
CA PHE A 112 -10.16 -2.37 -12.05
C PHE A 112 -10.72 -1.67 -10.82
N LEU A 113 -12.05 -1.52 -10.73
CA LEU A 113 -12.71 -0.87 -9.60
C LEU A 113 -12.47 -1.63 -8.30
N TYR A 114 -12.46 -2.96 -8.35
CA TYR A 114 -12.16 -3.80 -7.19
C TYR A 114 -10.72 -3.59 -6.70
N THR A 115 -9.72 -3.68 -7.59
CA THR A 115 -8.31 -3.43 -7.21
C THR A 115 -8.12 -1.99 -6.70
N LEU A 116 -8.71 -1.00 -7.39
CA LEU A 116 -8.66 0.40 -6.99
C LEU A 116 -9.30 0.62 -5.61
N SER A 117 -10.41 -0.07 -5.32
CA SER A 117 -11.05 0.02 -4.00
C SER A 117 -10.13 -0.50 -2.88
N GLY A 118 -9.38 -1.58 -3.12
CA GLY A 118 -8.37 -2.08 -2.19
C GLY A 118 -7.27 -1.05 -1.93
N VAL A 119 -6.71 -0.46 -2.98
CA VAL A 119 -5.69 0.60 -2.87
C VAL A 119 -6.24 1.82 -2.13
N ALA A 120 -7.47 2.24 -2.44
CA ALA A 120 -8.11 3.37 -1.78
C ALA A 120 -8.35 3.11 -0.29
N ILE A 121 -8.78 1.90 0.09
CA ILE A 121 -8.95 1.52 1.51
C ILE A 121 -7.62 1.62 2.25
N VAL A 122 -6.53 1.09 1.68
CA VAL A 122 -5.19 1.20 2.29
C VAL A 122 -4.79 2.67 2.44
N GLY A 123 -4.92 3.48 1.40
CA GLY A 123 -4.60 4.91 1.46
C GLY A 123 -5.41 5.66 2.52
N VAL A 124 -6.71 5.39 2.64
CA VAL A 124 -7.57 5.96 3.68
C VAL A 124 -7.12 5.53 5.07
N CYS A 125 -6.78 4.26 5.27
CA CYS A 125 -6.23 3.76 6.54
C CYS A 125 -4.92 4.47 6.89
N ILE A 126 -3.97 4.56 5.95
CA ILE A 126 -2.69 5.28 6.14
C ILE A 126 -2.95 6.73 6.57
N TYR A 127 -3.84 7.45 5.88
CA TYR A 127 -4.15 8.84 6.22
C TYR A 127 -4.60 8.98 7.67
N PHE A 128 -5.57 8.17 8.12
CA PHE A 128 -6.11 8.27 9.47
C PHE A 128 -5.09 7.83 10.53
N PHE A 129 -4.34 6.77 10.24
CA PHE A 129 -3.32 6.24 11.15
C PHE A 129 -2.15 7.22 11.33
N ASP A 130 -1.59 7.73 10.24
CA ASP A 130 -0.46 8.66 10.28
C ASP A 130 -0.87 9.99 10.91
N LYS A 131 -2.05 10.51 10.56
CA LYS A 131 -2.61 11.72 11.20
C LYS A 131 -2.77 11.53 12.71
N ARG A 132 -3.20 10.35 13.16
CA ARG A 132 -3.31 10.01 14.58
C ARG A 132 -1.93 9.87 15.24
N ALA A 133 -0.98 9.21 14.61
CA ALA A 133 0.38 9.07 15.13
C ALA A 133 1.07 10.43 15.30
N MET A 134 0.91 11.32 14.34
CA MET A 134 1.48 12.67 14.39
C MET A 134 0.89 13.57 15.48
N ARG A 135 -0.26 13.24 16.08
CA ARG A 135 -0.77 13.99 17.24
C ARG A 135 0.19 13.98 18.43
N SER A 136 1.03 12.94 18.53
CA SER A 136 2.06 12.84 19.56
C SER A 136 3.33 13.65 19.28
N CYS A 137 3.44 14.28 18.10
CA CYS A 137 4.62 15.05 17.70
C CYS A 137 4.32 16.55 17.81
N ALA A 138 4.82 17.20 18.86
CA ALA A 138 4.67 18.64 19.08
C ALA A 138 5.45 19.51 18.08
N LEU A 139 6.35 18.91 17.29
CA LEU A 139 7.14 19.59 16.27
C LEU A 139 6.34 19.92 15.01
N LEU A 140 5.13 19.37 14.86
CA LEU A 140 4.31 19.52 13.66
C LEU A 140 3.02 20.28 13.97
N ASP A 141 2.77 21.34 13.19
CA ASP A 141 1.49 22.05 13.23
C ASP A 141 0.37 21.23 12.56
N GLU A 142 -0.90 21.55 12.83
CA GLU A 142 -2.05 20.85 12.24
C GLU A 142 -2.02 20.83 10.71
N ARG A 143 -1.66 21.95 10.08
CA ARG A 143 -1.53 22.03 8.62
C ARG A 143 -0.45 21.07 8.10
N GLN A 144 0.71 21.02 8.75
CA GLN A 144 1.80 20.13 8.35
C GLN A 144 1.40 18.67 8.51
N ARG A 145 0.73 18.32 9.62
CA ARG A 145 0.23 16.97 9.86
C ARG A 145 -0.77 16.53 8.80
N HIS A 146 -1.68 17.42 8.39
CA HIS A 146 -2.63 17.11 7.32
C HIS A 146 -1.92 16.87 5.98
N ILE A 147 -0.99 17.74 5.58
CA ILE A 147 -0.24 17.60 4.33
C ILE A 147 0.59 16.32 4.35
N ILE A 148 1.31 16.04 5.43
CA ILE A 148 2.12 14.83 5.56
C ILE A 148 1.24 13.59 5.46
N ALA A 149 0.15 13.51 6.23
CA ALA A 149 -0.75 12.35 6.20
C ALA A 149 -1.34 12.11 4.81
N LEU A 150 -1.71 13.19 4.10
CA LEU A 150 -2.24 13.09 2.74
C LEU A 150 -1.18 12.64 1.75
N THR A 151 0.04 13.19 1.84
CA THR A 151 1.15 12.79 0.96
C THR A 151 1.54 11.33 1.20
N MET A 152 1.62 10.89 2.46
CA MET A 152 1.86 9.48 2.79
C MET A 152 0.77 8.61 2.17
N ALA A 153 -0.50 8.88 2.50
CA ALA A 153 -1.65 8.13 1.99
C ALA A 153 -1.71 8.02 0.45
N ILE A 154 -1.30 9.06 -0.27
CA ILE A 154 -1.30 9.04 -1.73
C ILE A 154 -0.05 8.37 -2.27
N VAL A 155 1.14 8.64 -1.74
CA VAL A 155 2.39 8.16 -2.35
C VAL A 155 2.73 6.74 -1.93
N THR A 156 2.43 6.34 -0.70
CA THR A 156 2.79 5.04 -0.13
C THR A 156 1.66 4.01 -0.21
N ALA A 157 0.50 4.38 -0.76
CA ALA A 157 -0.52 3.41 -1.11
C ALA A 157 0.03 2.34 -2.09
N PRO A 158 -0.49 1.10 -2.05
CA PRO A 158 0.03 -0.02 -2.83
C PRO A 158 -0.40 0.04 -4.30
N TRP A 159 -0.01 1.10 -5.02
CA TRP A 159 -0.29 1.29 -6.45
C TRP A 159 0.23 0.15 -7.32
N THR A 160 1.21 -0.60 -6.83
CA THR A 160 1.74 -1.78 -7.51
C THR A 160 0.68 -2.84 -7.77
N PHE A 161 -0.44 -2.85 -7.03
CA PHE A 161 -1.56 -3.75 -7.27
C PHE A 161 -2.25 -3.48 -8.62
N LEU A 162 -2.12 -2.27 -9.16
CA LEU A 162 -2.64 -1.92 -10.47
C LEU A 162 -1.73 -2.35 -11.62
N ILE A 163 -0.49 -2.79 -11.35
CA ILE A 163 0.45 -3.22 -12.40
C ILE A 163 0.01 -4.58 -12.94
N PRO A 164 -0.31 -4.71 -14.24
CA PRO A 164 -0.72 -5.98 -14.82
C PRO A 164 0.44 -6.98 -14.85
N LEU A 165 0.16 -8.24 -14.49
CA LEU A 165 1.14 -9.33 -14.57
C LEU A 165 1.27 -9.87 -16.00
N TYR A 166 0.18 -9.82 -16.78
CA TYR A 166 0.14 -10.28 -18.18
C TYR A 166 -0.54 -9.25 -19.07
N ALA A 167 0.01 -9.05 -20.28
CA ALA A 167 -0.44 -8.05 -21.25
C ALA A 167 -1.23 -8.65 -22.43
N TYR A 168 -1.61 -9.92 -22.38
CA TYR A 168 -2.23 -10.66 -23.48
C TYR A 168 -3.75 -10.81 -23.29
#